data_AF-A0A7L3N7E3-F1
#
_entry.id   AF-A0A7L3N7E3-F1
#
_cell.length_a   1.000
_cell.length_b   1.000
_cell.length_c   1.000
_cell.angle_alpha   90.00
_cell.angle_beta   90.00
_cell.angle_gamma   90.00
#
_symmetry.space_group_name_H-M   'P 1'
#
loop_
_entity.id
_entity.type
_entity.pdbx_description
1 polymer ?
#
loop_
_entity_poly.entity_id
_entity_poly.type
_entity_poly.pdbx_seq_one_letter_code
_entity_poly.pdbx_strand_id
1 'polypeptide(L)'
;SWTVADAISRVLANSEELHSWRRRLLSACIKGLIAMYNSSKDESKQEVERSMLLRLEQLLCVVEEVNPDDWYSFVKTGLKYRYRDEAFLKVLNIAIQLLYKEESSL
;
A
#
# COMPACT_ATOMS: atom_id res chain seq x y z
N SER A 1 -4.53 14.01 -1.92
CA SER A 1 -3.96 14.73 -0.77
C SER A 1 -4.03 13.84 0.46
N TRP A 2 -2.93 13.71 1.23
CA TRP A 2 -2.82 12.86 2.43
C TRP A 2 -2.95 13.61 3.76
N THR A 3 -3.21 14.92 3.70
CA THR A 3 -3.16 15.85 4.84
C THR A 3 -3.96 15.39 6.06
N VAL A 4 -5.19 14.89 5.86
CA VAL A 4 -6.04 14.43 6.97
C VAL A 4 -5.44 13.21 7.65
N ALA A 5 -4.95 12.24 6.86
CA ALA A 5 -4.35 11.03 7.40
C ALA A 5 -3.05 11.33 8.16
N ASP A 6 -2.25 12.29 7.67
CA ASP A 6 -1.04 12.76 8.35
C ASP A 6 -1.37 13.51 9.64
N ALA A 7 -2.41 14.34 9.63
CA ALA A 7 -2.88 15.05 10.83
C ALA A 7 -3.31 14.07 11.93
N ILE A 8 -4.13 13.07 11.59
CA ILE A 8 -4.55 12.03 12.54
C ILE A 8 -3.34 11.24 13.04
N SER A 9 -2.42 10.86 12.15
CA SER A 9 -1.20 10.13 12.55
C SER A 9 -0.33 10.93 13.52
N ARG A 10 -0.28 12.26 13.38
CA ARG A 10 0.42 13.15 14.32
C ARG A 10 -0.28 13.23 15.68
N VAL A 11 -1.61 13.34 15.69
CA VAL A 11 -2.39 13.36 16.94
C VAL A 11 -2.22 12.04 17.70
N LEU A 12 -2.19 10.92 16.98
CA LEU A 12 -2.00 9.59 17.56
C LEU A 12 -0.54 9.24 17.85
N ALA A 13 0.44 10.14 17.65
CA ALA A 13 1.86 9.78 17.70
C ALA A 13 2.30 9.11 19.03
N ASN A 14 1.64 9.46 20.14
CA ASN A 14 1.90 8.89 21.47
C ASN A 14 0.74 8.03 22.00
N SER A 15 -0.18 7.61 21.13
CA SER A 15 -1.34 6.79 21.49
C SER A 15 -1.11 5.32 21.11
N GLU A 16 -1.61 4.42 21.94
CA GLU A 16 -1.68 2.98 21.65
C GLU A 16 -2.48 2.68 20.38
N GLU A 17 -3.38 3.58 19.99
CA GLU A 17 -4.22 3.43 18.80
C GLU A 17 -3.45 3.62 17.49
N LEU A 18 -2.24 4.20 17.51
CA LEU A 18 -1.46 4.55 16.31
C LEU A 18 -1.26 3.37 15.37
N HIS A 19 -0.95 2.20 15.93
CA HIS A 19 -0.72 1.00 15.14
C HIS A 19 -2.02 0.54 14.44
N SER A 20 -3.13 0.48 15.18
CA SER A 20 -4.43 0.11 14.63
C SER A 20 -4.92 1.10 13.55
N TRP A 21 -4.66 2.39 13.75
CA TRP A 21 -4.91 3.43 12.76
C TRP A 21 -4.09 3.21 11.49
N ARG A 22 -2.78 2.97 11.60
CA ARG A 22 -1.89 2.72 10.44
C ARG A 22 -2.32 1.48 9.65
N ARG A 23 -2.73 0.40 10.34
CA ARG A 23 -3.31 -0.79 9.69
C ARG A 23 -4.56 -0.47 8.86
N ARG A 24 -5.49 0.30 9.43
CA ARG A 24 -6.72 0.72 8.70
C ARG A 24 -6.38 1.60 7.51
N LEU A 25 -5.43 2.52 7.69
CA LEU A 25 -4.95 3.40 6.63
C LEU A 25 -4.28 2.61 5.50
N LEU A 26 -3.50 1.58 5.83
CA LEU A 26 -2.89 0.65 4.88
C LEU A 26 -3.95 -0.09 4.06
N SER A 27 -4.96 -0.69 4.71
CA SER A 27 -6.08 -1.36 4.02
C SER A 27 -6.84 -0.39 3.10
N ALA A 28 -7.13 0.83 3.56
CA ALA A 28 -7.77 1.85 2.74
C ALA A 28 -6.92 2.25 1.52
N CYS A 29 -5.60 2.38 1.70
CA CYS A 29 -4.66 2.67 0.62
C CYS A 29 -4.67 1.56 -0.45
N ILE A 30 -4.62 0.30 -0.03
CA ILE A 30 -4.66 -0.86 -0.93
C ILE A 30 -5.97 -0.89 -1.72
N LYS A 31 -7.11 -0.73 -1.04
CA LYS A 31 -8.44 -0.68 -1.68
C LYS A 31 -8.56 0.47 -2.68
N GLY A 32 -7.99 1.63 -2.36
CA GLY A 32 -7.91 2.76 -3.28
C GLY A 32 -7.14 2.42 -4.55
N LEU A 33 -5.98 1.79 -4.44
CA LEU A 33 -5.19 1.34 -5.60
C LEU A 33 -5.95 0.33 -6.45
N ILE A 34 -6.60 -0.67 -5.84
CA ILE A 34 -7.44 -1.64 -6.55
C ILE A 34 -8.55 -0.95 -7.35
N ALA A 35 -9.24 0.02 -6.75
CA ALA A 35 -10.28 0.79 -7.42
C ALA A 35 -9.74 1.63 -8.59
N MET A 36 -8.54 2.21 -8.43
CA MET A 36 -7.87 2.97 -9.49
C MET A 36 -7.50 2.09 -10.69
N TYR A 37 -6.92 0.91 -10.44
CA TYR A 37 -6.53 -0.02 -11.50
C TYR A 37 -7.74 -0.53 -12.29
N ASN A 38 -8.85 -0.82 -11.60
CA ASN A 38 -10.07 -1.28 -12.25
C ASN A 38 -10.77 -0.17 -13.08
N SER A 39 -10.67 1.09 -12.67
CA SER A 39 -11.36 2.22 -13.31
C SER A 39 -10.56 2.91 -14.42
N SER A 40 -9.24 2.87 -14.38
CA SER A 40 -8.36 3.52 -15.38
C SER A 40 -7.44 2.50 -16.04
N LYS A 41 -7.97 1.80 -17.05
CA LYS A 41 -7.21 0.83 -17.84
C LYS A 41 -6.07 1.49 -18.63
N ASP A 42 -6.23 2.76 -19.01
CA ASP A 42 -5.31 3.47 -19.92
C ASP A 42 -4.42 4.50 -19.21
N GLU A 43 -4.04 4.23 -17.95
CA GLU A 43 -2.97 4.97 -17.21
C GLU A 43 -3.14 6.50 -17.01
N SER A 44 -4.30 7.08 -17.35
CA SER A 44 -4.59 8.53 -17.27
C SER A 44 -4.38 9.21 -15.91
N LYS A 45 -4.20 8.44 -14.83
CA LYS A 45 -4.03 8.93 -13.44
C LYS A 45 -2.70 8.52 -12.80
N GLN A 46 -1.65 8.31 -13.61
CA GLN A 46 -0.33 7.84 -13.15
C GLN A 46 0.25 8.63 -11.96
N GLU A 47 0.11 9.96 -11.90
CA GLU A 47 0.69 10.74 -10.80
C GLU A 47 0.04 10.46 -9.45
N VAL A 48 -1.30 10.40 -9.43
CA VAL A 48 -2.08 10.05 -8.23
C VAL A 48 -1.77 8.61 -7.82
N GLU A 49 -1.64 7.72 -8.80
CA GLU A 49 -1.31 6.30 -8.58
C GLU A 49 0.07 6.15 -7.94
N ARG A 50 1.09 6.86 -8.45
CA ARG A 50 2.45 6.88 -7.89
C ARG A 50 2.48 7.42 -6.47
N SER A 51 1.71 8.47 -6.18
CA SER A 51 1.58 8.99 -4.81
C SER A 51 0.96 7.97 -3.86
N MET A 52 -0.04 7.20 -4.34
CA MET A 52 -0.66 6.13 -3.56
C MET A 52 0.29 4.93 -3.35
N LEU A 53 1.05 4.55 -4.37
CA LEU A 53 2.07 3.49 -4.29
C LEU A 53 3.19 3.85 -3.31
N LEU A 54 3.68 5.08 -3.33
CA LEU A 54 4.67 5.56 -2.35
C LEU A 54 4.11 5.50 -0.92
N ARG A 55 2.83 5.84 -0.76
CA ARG A 55 2.20 5.78 0.56
C ARG A 55 2.00 4.34 1.04
N LEU A 56 1.67 3.42 0.13
CA LEU A 56 1.60 1.99 0.42
C LEU A 56 2.94 1.47 0.95
N GLU A 57 4.04 1.77 0.26
CA GLU A 57 5.40 1.39 0.68
C GLU A 57 5.70 1.90 2.10
N GLN A 58 5.51 3.19 2.36
CA GLN A 58 5.77 3.80 3.66
C GLN A 58 4.95 3.17 4.79
N LEU A 59 3.66 2.91 4.55
CA LEU A 59 2.79 2.29 5.55
C LEU A 59 3.19 0.84 5.81
N LEU A 60 3.53 0.10 4.76
CA LEU A 60 3.91 -1.30 4.88
C LEU A 60 5.24 -1.48 5.64
N CYS A 61 6.22 -0.60 5.42
CA CYS A 61 7.47 -0.60 6.20
C CYS A 61 7.29 -0.41 7.71
N VAL A 62 6.15 0.17 8.14
CA VAL A 62 5.89 0.48 9.55
C VAL A 62 4.90 -0.51 10.17
N VAL A 63 3.99 -1.07 9.36
CA VAL A 63 2.95 -1.99 9.82
C VAL A 63 3.39 -3.44 9.69
N GLU A 64 4.17 -3.78 8.67
CA GLU A 64 4.71 -5.12 8.37
C GLU A 64 3.68 -6.26 8.25
N GLU A 65 2.39 -5.94 8.28
CA GLU A 65 1.29 -6.88 8.07
C GLU A 65 0.25 -6.32 7.09
N VAL A 66 -0.41 -7.20 6.36
CA VAL A 66 -1.51 -6.86 5.46
C VAL A 66 -2.70 -7.77 5.68
N ASN A 67 -3.89 -7.29 5.36
CA ASN A 67 -5.05 -8.17 5.23
C ASN A 67 -4.83 -9.08 3.99
N PRO A 68 -4.96 -10.41 4.13
CA PRO A 68 -4.68 -11.35 3.02
C PRO A 68 -5.55 -11.14 1.78
N ASP A 69 -6.83 -10.83 1.95
CA ASP A 69 -7.78 -10.65 0.84
C ASP A 69 -7.49 -9.35 0.06
N ASP A 70 -7.18 -8.28 0.80
CA ASP A 70 -6.76 -7.00 0.23
C ASP A 70 -5.44 -7.18 -0.56
N TRP A 71 -4.48 -7.89 0.02
CA TRP A 71 -3.18 -8.16 -0.60
C TRP A 71 -3.31 -9.01 -1.87
N TYR A 72 -4.03 -10.14 -1.81
CA TYR A 72 -4.30 -10.97 -2.98
C TYR A 72 -4.94 -10.17 -4.11
N SER A 73 -5.96 -9.38 -3.77
CA SER A 73 -6.69 -8.56 -4.75
C SER A 73 -5.79 -7.48 -5.37
N PHE A 74 -4.92 -6.87 -4.58
CA PHE A 74 -3.93 -5.89 -5.05
C PHE A 74 -2.94 -6.51 -6.03
N VAL A 75 -2.30 -7.63 -5.67
CA VAL A 75 -1.32 -8.30 -6.53
C VAL A 75 -1.97 -8.72 -7.85
N LYS A 76 -3.14 -9.38 -7.79
CA LYS A 76 -3.86 -9.84 -8.97
C LYS A 76 -4.25 -8.69 -9.89
N THR A 77 -4.82 -7.62 -9.33
CA THR A 77 -5.32 -6.48 -10.12
C THR A 77 -4.16 -5.64 -10.67
N GLY A 78 -3.12 -5.42 -9.87
CA GLY A 78 -1.91 -4.71 -10.28
C GLY A 78 -1.16 -5.45 -11.38
N LEU A 79 -0.92 -6.76 -11.27
CA LEU A 79 -0.28 -7.52 -12.35
C LEU A 79 -1.15 -7.55 -13.63
N LYS A 80 -2.48 -7.51 -13.50
CA LYS A 80 -3.37 -7.47 -14.66
C LYS A 80 -3.26 -6.16 -15.45
N TYR A 81 -3.13 -5.02 -14.76
CA TYR A 81 -3.26 -3.69 -15.39
C TYR A 81 -2.00 -2.83 -15.36
N ARG A 82 -0.98 -3.20 -14.57
CA ARG A 82 0.23 -2.41 -14.27
C ARG A 82 1.51 -3.23 -14.33
N TYR A 83 1.50 -4.41 -14.95
CA TYR A 83 2.71 -5.24 -15.05
C TYR A 83 3.89 -4.53 -15.72
N ARG A 84 3.65 -3.54 -16.59
CA ARG A 84 4.70 -2.74 -17.22
C ARG A 84 5.03 -1.44 -16.49
N ASP A 85 4.30 -1.11 -15.43
CA ASP A 85 4.57 0.10 -14.65
C ASP A 85 5.69 -0.18 -13.64
N GLU A 86 6.81 0.53 -13.79
CA GLU A 86 8.00 0.34 -12.97
C GLU A 86 7.75 0.68 -11.49
N ALA A 87 6.92 1.68 -11.19
CA ALA A 87 6.64 2.07 -9.82
C ALA A 87 5.85 0.99 -9.08
N PHE A 88 4.84 0.41 -9.74
CA PHE A 88 4.09 -0.73 -9.22
C PHE A 88 5.01 -1.93 -8.97
N LEU A 89 5.82 -2.33 -9.95
CA LEU A 89 6.72 -3.48 -9.80
C LEU A 89 7.74 -3.28 -8.67
N LYS A 90 8.28 -2.06 -8.53
CA LYS A 90 9.20 -1.72 -7.44
C LYS A 90 8.53 -1.87 -6.08
N VAL A 91 7.35 -1.28 -5.90
CA VAL A 91 6.62 -1.35 -4.62
C VAL A 91 6.16 -2.79 -4.34
N LEU A 92 5.72 -3.54 -5.36
CA LEU A 92 5.38 -4.95 -5.22
C LEU A 92 6.58 -5.78 -4.74
N ASN A 93 7.77 -5.57 -5.31
CA ASN A 93 8.97 -6.27 -4.87
C ASN A 93 9.34 -5.95 -3.43
N ILE A 94 9.31 -4.67 -3.04
CA ILE A 94 9.56 -4.27 -1.63
C ILE A 94 8.55 -4.92 -0.70
N ALA A 95 7.26 -4.91 -1.07
CA ALA A 95 6.21 -5.53 -0.27
C ALA A 95 6.39 -7.03 -0.13
N ILE A 96 6.79 -7.74 -1.19
CA ILE A 96 7.11 -9.18 -1.12
C ILE A 96 8.28 -9.41 -0.15
N GLN A 97 9.34 -8.61 -0.24
CA GLN A 97 10.49 -8.73 0.68
C GLN A 97 10.11 -8.45 2.13
N LEU A 98 9.15 -7.56 2.41
CA LEU A 98 8.70 -7.29 3.76
C LEU A 98 7.79 -8.40 4.30
N LEU A 99 6.83 -8.85 3.50
CA LEU A 99 5.78 -9.80 3.93
C LEU A 99 6.20 -11.26 3.90
N TYR A 100 7.17 -11.60 3.06
CA TYR A 100 7.62 -12.98 2.82
C TYR A 100 9.12 -13.16 3.09
N LYS A 101 9.72 -12.29 3.92
CA LYS A 101 11.06 -12.53 4.45
C LYS A 101 11.07 -13.93 5.06
N GLU A 102 11.91 -14.82 4.53
CA GLU A 102 12.26 -16.03 5.27
C GLU A 102 12.84 -15.58 6.61
N GLU A 103 12.40 -16.20 7.71
CA GLU A 103 13.14 -16.23 8.97
C GLU A 103 14.48 -16.94 8.73
N SER A 104 15.36 -16.31 7.95
CA SER A 104 16.70 -16.78 7.61
C SER A 104 17.65 -16.41 8.74
N SER A 105 17.27 -16.78 9.97
CA SER A 105 18.12 -16.81 11.16
C SER A 105 17.32 -17.29 12.38
N LEU A 106 17.16 -18.61 12.51
CA LEU A 106 17.04 -19.30 13.79
C LEU A 106 18.01 -20.48 13.80
#